data_AF-A0A524LRC8-F1
#
_entry.id   AF-A0A524LRC8-F1
#
_cell.length_a   1.000
_cell.length_b   1.000
_cell.length_c   1.000
_cell.angle_alpha   90.00
_cell.angle_beta   90.00
_cell.angle_gamma   90.00
#
_symmetry.space_group_name_H-M   'P 1'
#
loop_
_entity.id
_entity.type
_entity.pdbx_description
1 polymer ?
#
loop_
_entity_poly.entity_id
_entity_poly.type
_entity_poly.pdbx_seq_one_letter_code
_entity_poly.pdbx_strand_id
1 'polypeptide(L)'
;MTKTQSDQHMPTVCLVNDDGPESKGLLRLSEALAASMNVVVVVPNGQRSGTGKALTLDRPIRITERADSKHCRFIVHDGLPADSVVLALSMIDKVDLFVSGINAGANLGYHRMLTSGTVGAALEAAIQGYPAIAVS
;
A
#
# COMPACT_ATOMS: atom_id res chain seq x y z
N MET A 1 34.87 11.71 -21.01
CA MET A 1 34.05 10.63 -21.60
C MET A 1 33.67 9.73 -20.45
N THR A 2 32.43 9.55 -20.01
CA THR A 2 31.09 9.81 -20.54
C THR A 2 30.20 9.90 -19.31
N LYS A 3 29.38 10.96 -19.21
CA LYS A 3 28.34 11.07 -18.18
C LYS A 3 27.39 9.89 -18.38
N THR A 4 27.31 8.96 -17.43
CA THR A 4 26.18 8.02 -17.41
C THR A 4 25.00 8.81 -16.87
N GLN A 5 24.24 9.38 -17.81
CA GLN A 5 22.96 10.00 -17.56
C GLN A 5 22.03 8.85 -17.15
N SER A 6 21.95 8.57 -15.84
CA SER A 6 20.91 7.69 -15.31
C SER A 6 19.58 8.34 -15.65
N ASP A 7 18.75 7.69 -16.46
CA ASP A 7 17.34 8.04 -16.59
C ASP A 7 16.77 8.22 -15.19
N GLN A 8 16.50 9.47 -14.78
CA GLN A 8 15.92 9.74 -13.49
C GLN A 8 14.42 9.45 -13.58
N HIS A 9 14.09 8.16 -13.62
CA HIS A 9 12.73 7.67 -13.39
C HIS A 9 12.31 8.10 -11.99
N MET A 10 11.25 8.89 -11.89
CA MET A 10 10.65 9.24 -10.61
C MET A 10 10.00 7.98 -10.02
N PRO A 11 10.48 7.46 -8.88
CA PRO A 11 10.07 6.16 -8.39
C PRO A 11 8.58 6.16 -8.03
N THR A 12 7.91 5.05 -8.33
CA THR A 12 6.50 4.82 -7.99
C THR A 12 6.41 4.09 -6.66
N VAL A 13 5.81 4.75 -5.67
CA VAL A 13 5.52 4.16 -4.36
C VAL A 13 4.04 3.84 -4.26
N CYS A 14 3.72 2.59 -3.96
CA CYS A 14 2.36 2.16 -3.66
C CYS A 14 2.15 2.14 -2.15
N LEU A 15 1.24 2.98 -1.65
CA LEU A 15 0.82 2.99 -0.26
C LEU A 15 -0.39 2.07 -0.08
N VAL A 16 -0.31 1.21 0.93
CA VAL A 16 -1.39 0.31 1.34
C VAL A 16 -1.60 0.45 2.85
N ASN A 17 -2.77 0.12 3.38
CA ASN A 17 -3.01 0.09 4.83
C ASN A 17 -4.20 -0.81 5.18
N ASP A 18 -4.43 -0.97 6.49
CA ASP A 18 -5.61 -1.65 7.04
C ASP A 18 -6.58 -0.71 7.77
N ASP A 19 -6.32 0.60 7.85
CA ASP A 19 -7.22 1.58 8.48
C ASP A 19 -8.22 2.21 7.50
N GLY A 20 -7.97 2.13 6.18
CA GLY A 20 -8.81 2.69 5.12
C GLY A 20 -8.37 4.10 4.64
N PRO A 21 -9.13 4.70 3.70
CA PRO A 21 -8.73 5.89 2.96
C PRO A 21 -8.70 7.17 3.80
N GLU A 22 -9.50 7.24 4.86
CA GLU A 22 -9.58 8.42 5.74
C GLU A 22 -8.51 8.42 6.85
N SER A 23 -7.62 7.42 6.88
CA SER A 23 -6.56 7.35 7.89
C SER A 23 -5.66 8.58 7.82
N LYS A 24 -5.58 9.32 8.93
CA LYS A 24 -4.73 10.51 9.02
C LYS A 24 -3.26 10.19 8.74
N GLY A 25 -2.77 9.03 9.21
CA GLY A 25 -1.40 8.58 8.96
C GLY A 25 -1.12 8.34 7.49
N LEU A 26 -2.04 7.65 6.80
CA LEU A 26 -1.97 7.40 5.36
C LEU A 26 -1.97 8.71 4.56
N LEU A 27 -2.91 9.62 4.86
CA LEU A 27 -3.03 10.90 4.18
C LEU A 27 -1.74 11.72 4.32
N ARG A 28 -1.20 11.84 5.55
CA ARG A 28 0.05 12.57 5.79
C ARG A 28 1.25 11.95 5.11
N LEU A 29 1.36 10.62 5.12
CA LEU A 29 2.44 9.91 4.44
C LEU A 29 2.35 10.12 2.92
N SER A 30 1.14 10.05 2.36
CA SER A 30 0.91 10.28 0.92
C SER A 30 1.32 11.69 0.50
N GLU A 31 0.95 12.70 1.27
CA GLU A 31 1.33 14.11 1.04
C GLU A 31 2.85 14.30 1.08
N ALA A 32 3.52 13.70 2.08
CA ALA A 32 4.96 13.84 2.27
C ALA A 32 5.77 13.17 1.14
N LEU A 33 5.37 11.98 0.70
CA LEU A 33 6.08 11.23 -0.34
C LEU A 33 5.82 11.80 -1.75
N ALA A 34 4.65 12.39 -1.98
CA ALA A 34 4.29 12.98 -3.26
C ALA A 34 5.15 14.18 -3.66
N ALA A 35 5.95 14.73 -2.73
CA ALA A 35 6.90 15.80 -3.04
C ALA A 35 8.07 15.34 -3.92
N SER A 36 8.38 14.04 -3.96
CA SER A 36 9.55 13.51 -4.66
C SER A 36 9.31 12.19 -5.41
N MET A 37 8.11 11.63 -5.33
CA MET A 37 7.78 10.30 -5.85
C MET A 37 6.39 10.27 -6.49
N ASN A 38 6.16 9.33 -7.41
CA ASN A 38 4.83 9.02 -7.92
C ASN A 38 4.09 8.18 -6.87
N VAL A 39 3.10 8.77 -6.19
CA VAL A 39 2.38 8.05 -5.12
C VAL A 39 1.03 7.55 -5.63
N VAL A 40 0.80 6.25 -5.45
CA VAL A 40 -0.51 5.61 -5.65
C VAL A 40 -0.93 4.97 -4.33
N VAL A 41 -2.14 5.24 -3.89
CA VAL A 41 -2.73 4.70 -2.68
C VAL A 41 -3.76 3.65 -3.07
N VAL A 42 -3.61 2.43 -2.58
CA VAL A 42 -4.55 1.33 -2.81
C VAL A 42 -4.93 0.74 -1.47
N VAL A 43 -6.20 0.89 -1.07
CA VAL A 43 -6.63 0.56 0.30
C VAL A 43 -8.05 0.00 0.37
N PRO A 44 -8.40 -0.77 1.41
CA PRO A 44 -9.78 -1.14 1.69
C PRO A 44 -10.67 0.07 1.97
N ASN A 45 -11.97 -0.04 1.74
CA ASN A 45 -12.98 1.00 1.97
C ASN A 45 -13.31 1.32 3.44
N GLY A 46 -12.52 0.78 4.37
CA GLY A 46 -12.67 1.00 5.80
C GLY A 46 -11.68 0.16 6.60
N GLN A 47 -11.80 0.21 7.92
CA GLN A 47 -10.87 -0.47 8.82
C GLN A 47 -11.00 -2.01 8.75
N ARG A 48 -9.85 -2.68 8.64
CA ARG A 48 -9.65 -4.13 8.46
C ARG A 48 -8.55 -4.68 9.39
N SER A 49 -8.51 -4.22 10.64
CA SER A 49 -7.53 -4.68 11.63
C SER A 49 -7.67 -6.18 11.96
N GLY A 50 -6.57 -6.82 12.37
CA GLY A 50 -6.59 -8.21 12.83
C GLY A 50 -6.70 -9.26 11.71
N THR A 51 -6.51 -8.85 10.46
CA THR A 51 -6.70 -9.71 9.27
C THR A 51 -5.47 -10.54 8.90
N GLY A 52 -4.29 -10.24 9.47
CA GLY A 52 -3.03 -10.87 9.08
C GLY A 52 -2.76 -10.75 7.58
N LYS A 53 -2.30 -11.83 6.93
CA LYS A 53 -2.09 -11.90 5.46
C LYS A 53 -3.27 -12.57 4.72
N ALA A 54 -4.50 -12.28 5.12
CA ALA A 54 -5.68 -12.85 4.46
C ALA A 54 -5.92 -12.21 3.08
N LEU A 55 -6.31 -13.05 2.10
CA LEU A 55 -6.70 -12.67 0.75
C LEU A 55 -8.16 -13.06 0.51
N THR A 56 -8.88 -12.25 -0.28
CA THR A 56 -10.26 -12.54 -0.68
C THR A 56 -10.25 -13.43 -1.92
N LEU A 57 -10.59 -14.71 -1.78
CA LEU A 57 -10.58 -15.70 -2.87
C LEU A 57 -11.95 -16.32 -3.16
N ASP A 58 -12.92 -16.11 -2.28
CA ASP A 58 -14.27 -16.68 -2.32
C ASP A 58 -15.27 -15.81 -3.11
N ARG A 59 -14.87 -14.58 -3.46
CA ARG A 59 -15.69 -13.63 -4.22
C ARG A 59 -14.82 -12.65 -5.02
N PRO A 60 -15.37 -12.00 -6.06
CA PRO A 60 -14.68 -10.89 -6.71
C PRO A 60 -14.54 -9.68 -5.78
N ILE A 61 -13.43 -8.96 -5.93
CA ILE A 61 -13.15 -7.69 -5.26
C ILE A 61 -13.56 -6.54 -6.18
N ARG A 62 -14.23 -5.53 -5.62
CA ARG A 62 -14.73 -4.37 -6.37
C ARG A 62 -13.96 -3.13 -5.98
N ILE A 63 -13.56 -2.36 -6.98
CA ILE A 63 -13.11 -0.97 -6.77
C ILE A 63 -14.35 -0.13 -6.45
N THR A 64 -14.40 0.43 -5.25
CA THR A 64 -15.53 1.24 -4.76
C THR A 64 -15.35 2.71 -5.07
N GLU A 65 -14.09 3.18 -5.18
CA GLU A 65 -13.79 4.58 -5.47
C GLU A 65 -12.45 4.71 -6.21
N ARG A 66 -12.37 5.70 -7.09
CA ARG A 66 -11.13 6.19 -7.67
C ARG A 66 -11.13 7.72 -7.59
N ALA A 67 -10.12 8.28 -6.95
CA ALA A 67 -9.99 9.71 -6.81
C ALA A 67 -8.55 10.13 -7.09
N ASP A 68 -8.35 11.06 -8.01
CA ASP A 68 -7.06 11.72 -8.15
C ASP A 68 -7.06 12.97 -7.26
N SER A 69 -6.13 13.02 -6.31
CA SER A 69 -5.86 14.25 -5.57
C SER A 69 -4.81 15.08 -6.31
N LYS A 70 -4.54 16.31 -5.83
CA LYS A 70 -3.46 17.15 -6.38
C LYS A 70 -2.08 16.46 -6.34
N HIS A 71 -1.91 15.46 -5.46
CA HIS A 71 -0.59 14.92 -5.11
C HIS A 71 -0.45 13.41 -5.35
N CYS A 72 -1.55 12.65 -5.37
CA CYS A 72 -1.53 11.20 -5.51
C CYS A 72 -2.87 10.64 -5.97
N ARG A 73 -2.85 9.42 -6.52
CA ARG A 73 -4.04 8.68 -6.94
C ARG A 73 -4.52 7.76 -5.82
N PHE A 74 -5.80 7.79 -5.50
CA PHE A 74 -6.46 6.87 -4.58
C PHE A 74 -7.30 5.84 -5.34
N ILE A 75 -7.17 4.59 -4.93
CA ILE A 75 -7.97 3.46 -5.37
C ILE A 75 -8.48 2.75 -4.12
N VAL A 76 -9.79 2.71 -3.96
CA VAL A 76 -10.45 2.12 -2.79
C VAL A 76 -11.20 0.87 -3.21
N HIS A 77 -11.12 -0.20 -2.42
CA HIS A 77 -11.78 -1.47 -2.72
C HIS A 77 -12.48 -2.10 -1.51
N ASP A 78 -13.33 -3.10 -1.74
CA ASP A 78 -14.07 -3.79 -0.68
C ASP A 78 -13.39 -5.06 -0.12
N GLY A 79 -12.17 -5.37 -0.59
CA GLY A 79 -11.31 -6.46 -0.11
C GLY A 79 -10.54 -6.20 1.20
N LEU A 80 -9.46 -6.97 1.40
CA LEU A 80 -8.56 -6.96 2.56
C LEU A 80 -7.21 -6.27 2.25
N PRO A 81 -6.39 -5.94 3.26
CA PRO A 81 -5.14 -5.20 3.06
C PRO A 81 -4.13 -5.88 2.11
N ALA A 82 -4.02 -7.20 2.15
CA ALA A 82 -3.15 -7.92 1.21
C ALA A 82 -3.70 -7.91 -0.23
N ASP A 83 -5.03 -7.84 -0.40
CA ASP A 83 -5.64 -7.71 -1.73
C ASP A 83 -5.26 -6.39 -2.40
N SER A 84 -4.98 -5.33 -1.61
CA SER A 84 -4.52 -4.04 -2.11
C SER A 84 -3.24 -4.17 -2.94
N VAL A 85 -2.33 -5.06 -2.54
CA VAL A 85 -1.07 -5.32 -3.26
C VAL A 85 -1.36 -6.03 -4.59
N VAL A 86 -2.17 -7.09 -4.56
CA VAL A 86 -2.53 -7.85 -5.76
C VAL A 86 -3.24 -6.95 -6.77
N LEU A 87 -4.18 -6.14 -6.30
CA LEU A 87 -4.88 -5.15 -7.12
C LEU A 87 -3.91 -4.11 -7.68
N ALA A 88 -3.00 -3.55 -6.87
CA ALA A 88 -2.01 -2.58 -7.32
C ALA A 88 -1.16 -3.12 -8.47
N LEU A 89 -0.65 -4.34 -8.35
CA LEU A 89 0.16 -4.99 -9.39
C LEU A 89 -0.63 -5.25 -10.69
N SER A 90 -1.95 -5.37 -10.61
CA SER A 90 -2.81 -5.54 -11.80
C SER A 90 -3.17 -4.21 -12.49
N MET A 91 -3.03 -3.07 -11.80
CA MET A 91 -3.51 -1.76 -12.27
C MET A 91 -2.39 -0.74 -12.48
N ILE A 92 -1.20 -0.98 -11.94
CA ILE A 92 -0.06 -0.06 -11.98
C ILE A 92 1.07 -0.75 -12.74
N ASP A 93 1.48 -0.15 -13.86
CA ASP A 93 2.48 -0.74 -14.77
C ASP A 93 3.82 -1.05 -14.07
N LYS A 94 4.24 -0.18 -13.13
CA LYS A 94 5.47 -0.35 -12.37
C LYS A 94 5.34 0.22 -10.97
N VAL A 95 5.62 -0.63 -9.98
CA VAL A 95 5.78 -0.25 -8.57
C VAL A 95 7.23 -0.49 -8.17
N ASP A 96 7.89 0.54 -7.63
CA ASP A 96 9.28 0.46 -7.16
C ASP A 96 9.37 0.10 -5.67
N LEU A 97 8.35 0.44 -4.87
CA LEU A 97 8.28 0.16 -3.43
C LEU A 97 6.83 0.09 -2.96
N PHE A 98 6.52 -0.87 -2.09
CA PHE A 98 5.31 -0.88 -1.27
C PHE A 98 5.59 -0.33 0.12
N VAL A 99 4.70 0.53 0.64
CA VAL A 99 4.71 0.94 2.03
C VAL A 99 3.34 0.69 2.63
N SER A 100 3.29 -0.22 3.59
CA SER A 100 2.08 -0.53 4.35
C SER A 100 2.03 0.26 5.65
N GLY A 101 1.01 1.10 5.82
CA GLY A 101 0.78 1.91 7.02
C GLY A 101 0.31 3.34 6.73
N ILE A 102 0.46 4.29 7.65
CA ILE A 102 0.95 4.12 9.03
C ILE A 102 -0.19 3.59 9.91
N ASN A 103 0.01 2.40 10.50
CA ASN A 103 -0.96 1.83 11.43
C ASN A 103 -0.96 2.58 12.76
N ALA A 104 -2.14 2.80 13.35
CA ALA A 104 -2.24 3.41 14.68
C ALA A 104 -1.96 2.37 15.80
N GLY A 105 -0.68 2.04 16.03
CA GLY A 105 -0.25 1.22 17.16
C GLY A 105 0.80 0.18 16.84
N ALA A 106 1.59 -0.19 17.85
CA ALA A 106 2.77 -1.03 17.69
C ALA A 106 2.44 -2.48 17.27
N ASN A 107 3.01 -2.91 16.14
CA ASN A 107 2.97 -4.30 15.66
C ASN A 107 4.17 -5.11 16.17
N LEU A 108 4.41 -5.11 17.48
CA LEU A 108 5.56 -5.78 18.11
C LEU A 108 5.22 -7.20 18.61
N GLY A 109 6.13 -8.14 18.34
CA GLY A 109 6.02 -9.54 18.75
C GLY A 109 5.24 -10.42 17.76
N TYR A 110 5.55 -11.71 17.73
CA TYR A 110 5.03 -12.66 16.72
C TYR A 110 3.50 -12.65 16.61
N HIS A 111 2.80 -12.63 17.75
CA HIS A 111 1.34 -12.63 17.76
C HIS A 111 0.75 -11.40 17.05
N ARG A 112 1.29 -10.20 17.31
CA ARG A 112 0.82 -8.96 16.67
C ARG A 112 1.20 -8.93 15.19
N MET A 113 2.43 -9.33 14.85
CA MET A 113 2.87 -9.35 13.45
C MET A 113 2.04 -10.31 12.58
N LEU A 114 1.73 -11.51 13.08
CA LEU A 114 0.98 -12.51 12.32
C LEU A 114 -0.51 -12.17 12.15
N THR A 115 -1.06 -11.31 13.02
CA THR A 115 -2.46 -10.85 12.97
C THR A 115 -2.59 -9.45 12.34
N SER A 116 -1.50 -8.76 12.07
CA SER A 116 -1.51 -7.40 11.54
C SER A 116 -1.80 -7.38 10.04
N GLY A 117 -2.83 -6.61 9.63
CA GLY A 117 -3.11 -6.35 8.22
C GLY A 117 -2.01 -5.53 7.56
N THR A 118 -1.41 -4.59 8.30
CA THR A 118 -0.25 -3.79 7.86
C THR A 118 0.94 -4.68 7.51
N VAL A 119 1.34 -5.58 8.42
CA VAL A 119 2.45 -6.51 8.17
C VAL A 119 2.08 -7.51 7.09
N GLY A 120 0.84 -7.99 7.06
CA GLY A 120 0.33 -8.88 6.03
C GLY A 120 0.46 -8.29 4.63
N ALA A 121 0.05 -7.04 4.42
CA ALA A 121 0.18 -6.38 3.13
C ALA A 121 1.65 -6.22 2.69
N ALA A 122 2.54 -5.80 3.60
CA ALA A 122 3.97 -5.73 3.28
C ALA A 122 4.58 -7.11 2.96
N LEU A 123 4.16 -8.15 3.68
CA LEU A 123 4.57 -9.53 3.43
C LEU A 123 4.08 -10.03 2.07
N GLU A 124 2.85 -9.69 1.67
CA GLU A 124 2.34 -10.02 0.34
C GLU A 124 3.19 -9.39 -0.76
N ALA A 125 3.53 -8.11 -0.65
CA ALA A 125 4.42 -7.45 -1.61
C ALA A 125 5.80 -8.12 -1.69
N ALA A 126 6.38 -8.49 -0.54
CA ALA A 126 7.64 -9.21 -0.48
C ALA A 126 7.55 -10.61 -1.14
N ILE A 127 6.44 -11.34 -0.96
CA ILE A 127 6.20 -12.64 -1.61
C ILE A 127 6.12 -12.48 -3.13
N GLN A 128 5.52 -11.39 -3.61
CA GLN A 128 5.46 -11.04 -5.04
C GLN A 128 6.81 -10.53 -5.60
N GLY A 129 7.87 -10.46 -4.78
CA GLY A 129 9.21 -10.06 -5.19
C GLY A 129 9.47 -8.55 -5.18
N TYR A 130 8.59 -7.75 -4.56
CA TYR A 130 8.73 -6.31 -4.48
C TYR A 130 9.33 -5.87 -3.14
N PRO A 131 10.19 -4.82 -3.13
CA PRO A 131 10.57 -4.15 -1.89
C PRO A 131 9.34 -3.68 -1.13
N ALA A 132 9.30 -3.94 0.18
CA ALA A 132 8.15 -3.61 1.02
C ALA A 132 8.58 -3.16 2.41
N ILE A 133 7.87 -2.16 2.94
CA ILE A 133 8.04 -1.65 4.30
C ILE A 133 6.68 -1.72 5.01
N ALA A 134 6.65 -2.18 6.26
CA ALA A 134 5.53 -1.99 7.17
C ALA A 134 5.90 -0.93 8.21
N VAL A 135 5.01 0.05 8.44
CA VAL A 135 5.22 1.15 9.37
C VAL A 135 4.00 1.33 10.29
N SER A 136 4.24 1.59 11.58
CA SER A 136 3.25 1.61 12.66
C SER A 136 3.61 2.61 13.75
#